data_AF-A0A822EIR9-F1
#
_entry.id   AF-A0A822EIR9-F1
#
_cell.length_a   1.000
_cell.length_b   1.000
_cell.length_c   1.000
_cell.angle_alpha   90.00
_cell.angle_beta   90.00
_cell.angle_gamma   90.00
#
_symmetry.space_group_name_H-M   'P 1'
#
loop_
_entity.id
_entity.type
_entity.pdbx_description
1 polymer ?
#
loop_
_entity_poly.entity_id
_entity_poly.type
_entity_poly.pdbx_seq_one_letter_code
_entity_poly.pdbx_strand_id
1 'polypeptide(L)'
;ATNGIVPAGGSYFLISRSLGPAVGGAVGLLFYIGNALAGGLYVLGASEILLKYTCPNRCHLFGPPIENQQSSFNHYRIYGTILLFILGLVVFLGIKIVSRIAPFTLLVVFLSIISILIGIIKSAISPTYVPICIIEKNNIKHLIKSSILKNNVIHYCHSNVTCNGEICPLQQILCINNTNNNINCNDINNVYLINGIPGLKDSQFRNNLKSMYMKEGEIENEIIGDSKFEVVSKATTSLFILSNVTGIMAGSNRSGDLKDPSQSIPRGTILAVITTSFIYILMAFLLACSIQGVLLRDRDGLSINQQLVEAVVAWPSPYVIITGALCACFGAGLQCLVGAPRLLQSVAKDDIMPILKPFQSTFRDEPFKALLFTLILSEISVLIANFDIVTTMVSEFFLMCYLSVNLVCILQTLLHEPSWRPRFRFYHWLLSLLGVIVCIAIMLISSWYIALISLAIGVIVYIYIWYAGANKEWGEGLKGLPMSIAHVALSRLDDRPMHTKNFRPQILAFIKCIYNENQHRWMIEHEKVLDLLSQLKAGKGLIILATVIQGKYDEKRDIAEQLRHYLKEQMITHQIPNGFIDVLVANNIYDGINSLMQTSGVGGFRPNTV
;
A
#
# COMPACT_ATOMS: atom_id res chain seq x y z
N ALA A 1 -11.24 -13.61 -4.46
CA ALA A 1 -10.82 -15.03 -4.50
C ALA A 1 -12.00 -15.99 -4.44
N THR A 2 -12.99 -15.76 -3.57
CA THR A 2 -14.21 -16.60 -3.49
C THR A 2 -15.45 -16.00 -4.16
N ASN A 3 -15.33 -14.78 -4.69
CA ASN A 3 -16.37 -14.15 -5.51
C ASN A 3 -16.14 -14.52 -6.98
N GLY A 4 -17.05 -15.31 -7.56
CA GLY A 4 -16.98 -15.74 -8.96
C GLY A 4 -15.82 -16.71 -9.29
N ILE A 5 -15.52 -16.81 -10.59
CA ILE A 5 -14.42 -17.61 -11.13
C ILE A 5 -13.14 -16.80 -10.99
N VAL A 6 -12.07 -17.42 -10.46
CA VAL A 6 -10.77 -16.74 -10.32
C VAL A 6 -10.06 -16.74 -11.67
N PRO A 7 -9.80 -15.57 -12.27
CA PRO A 7 -9.08 -15.50 -13.55
C PRO A 7 -7.59 -15.83 -13.38
N ALA A 8 -7.01 -16.39 -14.44
CA ALA A 8 -5.57 -16.48 -14.59
C ALA A 8 -5.01 -15.07 -14.88
N GLY A 9 -4.18 -14.53 -13.98
CA GLY A 9 -3.66 -13.17 -14.14
C GLY A 9 -3.08 -12.51 -12.88
N GLY A 10 -3.19 -13.16 -11.72
CA GLY A 10 -2.61 -12.67 -10.48
C GLY A 10 -3.55 -11.80 -9.64
N SER A 11 -2.98 -11.07 -8.68
CA SER A 11 -3.72 -10.22 -7.73
C SER A 11 -4.56 -9.14 -8.41
N TYR A 12 -3.98 -8.43 -9.38
CA TYR A 12 -4.66 -7.36 -10.11
C TYR A 12 -5.93 -7.85 -10.83
N PHE A 13 -5.84 -8.91 -11.64
CA PHE A 13 -6.99 -9.45 -12.37
C PHE A 13 -8.10 -9.94 -11.44
N LEU A 14 -7.71 -10.56 -10.32
CA LEU A 14 -8.65 -11.01 -9.31
C LEU A 14 -9.43 -9.82 -8.70
N ILE A 15 -8.74 -8.70 -8.47
CA ILE A 15 -9.35 -7.47 -7.95
C ILE A 15 -10.19 -6.78 -9.03
N SER A 16 -9.65 -6.52 -10.23
CA SER A 16 -10.35 -5.76 -11.28
C SER A 16 -11.64 -6.44 -11.75
N ARG A 17 -11.67 -7.77 -11.80
CA ARG A 17 -12.87 -8.53 -12.20
C ARG A 17 -13.89 -8.69 -11.08
N SER A 18 -13.47 -8.59 -9.82
CA SER A 18 -14.39 -8.64 -8.67
C SER A 18 -14.93 -7.24 -8.30
N LEU A 19 -14.09 -6.22 -8.42
CA LEU A 19 -14.35 -4.86 -7.93
C LEU A 19 -14.72 -3.86 -9.02
N GLY A 20 -14.54 -4.24 -10.28
CA GLY A 20 -14.70 -3.36 -11.43
C GLY A 20 -13.36 -2.76 -11.92
N PRO A 21 -13.28 -2.36 -13.19
CA PRO A 21 -12.04 -1.93 -13.82
C PRO A 21 -11.49 -0.64 -13.21
N ALA A 22 -12.36 0.29 -12.80
CA ALA A 22 -11.90 1.57 -12.26
C ALA A 22 -11.16 1.42 -10.93
N VAL A 23 -11.78 0.69 -9.99
CA VAL A 23 -11.17 0.38 -8.70
C VAL A 23 -9.95 -0.53 -8.87
N GLY A 24 -10.07 -1.58 -9.69
CA GLY A 24 -8.97 -2.50 -9.95
C GLY A 24 -7.74 -1.81 -10.52
N GLY A 25 -7.92 -0.90 -11.48
CA GLY A 25 -6.85 -0.10 -12.08
C GLY A 25 -6.16 0.79 -11.05
N ALA A 26 -6.92 1.51 -10.22
CA ALA A 26 -6.37 2.40 -9.20
C ALA A 26 -5.58 1.63 -8.13
N VAL A 27 -6.17 0.56 -7.58
CA VAL A 27 -5.50 -0.32 -6.61
C VAL A 27 -4.27 -0.99 -7.22
N GLY A 28 -4.37 -1.43 -8.47
CA GLY A 28 -3.26 -2.00 -9.23
C GLY A 28 -2.09 -1.03 -9.36
N LEU A 29 -2.33 0.22 -9.74
CA LEU A 29 -1.29 1.24 -9.88
C LEU A 29 -0.64 1.62 -8.54
N LEU A 30 -1.43 1.75 -7.47
CA LEU A 30 -0.89 2.00 -6.13
C LEU A 30 -0.01 0.84 -5.66
N PHE A 31 -0.47 -0.40 -5.87
CA PHE A 31 0.30 -1.59 -5.54
C PHE A 31 1.54 -1.76 -6.44
N TYR A 32 1.49 -1.30 -7.69
CA TYR A 32 2.64 -1.22 -8.57
C TYR A 32 3.72 -0.28 -8.02
N ILE A 33 3.34 0.95 -7.65
CA ILE A 33 4.27 1.94 -7.09
C ILE A 33 4.89 1.40 -5.80
N GLY A 34 4.08 0.84 -4.90
CA GLY A 34 4.56 0.22 -3.66
C GLY A 34 5.59 -0.89 -3.91
N ASN A 35 5.34 -1.80 -4.87
CA ASN A 35 6.30 -2.86 -5.20
C ASN A 35 7.57 -2.34 -5.88
N ALA A 36 7.47 -1.30 -6.73
CA ALA A 36 8.64 -0.71 -7.38
C ALA A 36 9.57 -0.05 -6.35
N LEU A 37 9.00 0.72 -5.42
CA LEU A 37 9.75 1.34 -4.32
C LEU A 37 10.32 0.29 -3.35
N ALA A 38 9.55 -0.77 -3.06
CA ALA A 38 10.03 -1.89 -2.24
C ALA A 38 11.23 -2.61 -2.88
N GLY A 39 11.27 -2.72 -4.22
CA GLY A 39 12.45 -3.24 -4.93
C GLY A 39 13.72 -2.46 -4.60
N GLY A 40 13.63 -1.13 -4.56
CA GLY A 40 14.75 -0.27 -4.16
C GLY A 40 15.09 -0.37 -2.66
N LEU A 41 14.08 -0.51 -1.80
CA LEU A 41 14.27 -0.74 -0.35
C LEU A 41 15.10 -2.01 -0.08
N TYR A 42 14.77 -3.12 -0.74
CA TYR A 42 15.51 -4.38 -0.55
C TYR A 42 16.94 -4.30 -1.10
N VAL A 43 17.15 -3.56 -2.19
CA VAL A 43 18.50 -3.27 -2.73
C VAL A 43 19.32 -2.45 -1.74
N LEU A 44 18.72 -1.43 -1.11
CA LEU A 44 19.36 -0.64 -0.06
C LEU A 44 19.70 -1.49 1.17
N GLY A 45 18.80 -2.37 1.60
CA GLY A 45 19.08 -3.32 2.69
C GLY A 45 20.25 -4.24 2.35
N ALA A 46 20.33 -4.74 1.11
CA ALA A 46 21.45 -5.56 0.67
C ALA A 46 22.78 -4.77 0.65
N SER A 47 22.77 -3.52 0.17
CA SER A 47 23.97 -2.69 0.14
C SER A 47 24.45 -2.30 1.53
N GLU A 48 23.52 -2.04 2.46
CA GLU A 48 23.83 -1.81 3.87
C GLU A 48 24.53 -3.03 4.50
N ILE A 49 23.96 -4.22 4.31
CA ILE A 49 24.54 -5.45 4.89
C ILE A 49 25.92 -5.73 4.29
N LEU A 50 26.07 -5.57 2.97
CA LEU A 50 27.32 -5.80 2.26
C LEU A 50 28.44 -4.87 2.73
N LEU A 51 28.14 -3.57 2.88
CA LEU A 51 29.14 -2.58 3.24
C LEU A 51 29.48 -2.62 4.73
N LYS A 52 28.50 -2.76 5.62
CA LYS A 52 28.74 -2.75 7.07
C LYS A 52 29.30 -4.07 7.58
N TYR A 53 28.74 -5.21 7.16
CA TYR A 53 29.00 -6.50 7.81
C TYR A 53 29.88 -7.45 7.01
N THR A 54 29.90 -7.34 5.68
CA THR A 54 30.72 -8.23 4.83
C THR A 54 32.12 -7.67 4.58
N CYS A 55 32.25 -6.37 4.27
CA CYS A 55 33.53 -5.76 3.88
C CYS A 55 33.78 -4.36 4.51
N PRO A 56 33.86 -4.23 5.85
CA PRO A 56 33.94 -2.94 6.55
C PRO A 56 35.22 -2.13 6.29
N ASN A 57 36.34 -2.75 5.88
CA ASN A 57 37.62 -2.04 5.72
C ASN A 57 38.08 -1.92 4.26
N ARG A 58 37.42 -2.58 3.30
CA ARG A 58 37.91 -2.74 1.91
C ARG A 58 36.96 -2.20 0.84
N CYS A 59 35.69 -1.94 1.17
CA CYS A 59 34.67 -1.57 0.20
C CYS A 59 34.21 -0.11 0.30
N HIS A 60 34.99 0.77 0.94
CA HIS A 60 34.68 2.20 1.01
C HIS A 60 35.41 2.98 -0.09
N LEU A 61 34.66 3.46 -1.09
CA LEU A 61 35.19 4.19 -2.24
C LEU A 61 35.52 5.67 -1.94
N PHE A 62 34.93 6.25 -0.89
CA PHE A 62 35.06 7.68 -0.52
C PHE A 62 35.65 7.89 0.89
N GLY A 63 36.58 7.01 1.30
CA GLY A 63 37.21 7.06 2.62
C GLY A 63 36.38 6.41 3.75
N PRO A 64 36.95 6.27 4.96
CA PRO A 64 36.33 5.54 6.06
C PRO A 64 35.06 6.25 6.57
N PRO A 65 34.01 5.50 6.96
CA PRO A 65 32.69 6.03 7.34
C PRO A 65 32.66 6.77 8.69
N ILE A 66 33.82 6.97 9.33
CA ILE A 66 33.93 7.32 10.74
C ILE A 66 33.70 8.84 10.98
N GLU A 67 33.80 9.69 9.95
CA GLU A 67 33.77 11.14 10.14
C GLU A 67 32.54 11.86 9.58
N ASN A 68 31.75 11.29 8.64
CA ASN A 68 30.60 11.99 8.04
C ASN A 68 29.45 11.05 7.62
N GLN A 69 28.24 11.27 8.16
CA GLN A 69 26.99 10.54 7.81
C GLN A 69 26.68 10.63 6.30
N GLN A 70 27.05 11.73 5.66
CA GLN A 70 26.86 11.98 4.23
C GLN A 70 27.76 11.11 3.33
N SER A 71 28.96 10.71 3.80
CA SER A 71 29.83 9.79 3.05
C SER A 71 29.20 8.39 2.97
N SER A 72 28.61 7.93 4.08
CA SER A 72 27.92 6.63 4.15
C SER A 72 26.73 6.55 3.19
N PHE A 73 25.93 7.61 3.08
CA PHE A 73 24.82 7.65 2.13
C PHE A 73 25.28 7.59 0.68
N ASN A 74 26.39 8.24 0.33
CA ASN A 74 26.94 8.18 -1.02
C ASN A 74 27.46 6.77 -1.38
N HIS A 75 27.99 6.01 -0.41
CA HIS A 75 28.31 4.59 -0.62
C HIS A 75 27.05 3.77 -0.91
N TYR A 76 25.97 3.94 -0.13
CA TYR A 76 24.72 3.21 -0.37
C TYR A 76 24.10 3.52 -1.73
N ARG A 77 24.22 4.77 -2.21
CA ARG A 77 23.78 5.16 -3.56
C ARG A 77 24.54 4.34 -4.62
N ILE A 78 25.87 4.43 -4.68
CA ILE A 78 26.66 3.78 -5.74
C ILE A 78 26.52 2.26 -5.70
N TYR A 79 26.66 1.64 -4.53
CA TYR A 79 26.54 0.18 -4.43
C TYR A 79 25.11 -0.27 -4.70
N GLY A 80 24.11 0.51 -4.27
CA GLY A 80 22.71 0.27 -4.57
C GLY A 80 22.40 0.35 -6.07
N THR A 81 22.90 1.36 -6.79
CA THR A 81 22.65 1.50 -8.24
C THR A 81 23.28 0.36 -9.03
N ILE A 82 24.52 -0.04 -8.69
CA ILE A 82 25.20 -1.18 -9.30
C ILE A 82 24.41 -2.47 -9.05
N LEU A 83 23.99 -2.69 -7.81
CA LEU A 83 23.26 -3.89 -7.41
C LEU A 83 21.87 -3.94 -8.08
N LEU A 84 21.17 -2.81 -8.15
CA LEU A 84 19.90 -2.69 -8.86
C LEU A 84 20.05 -3.00 -10.35
N PHE A 85 21.11 -2.50 -10.99
CA PHE A 85 21.41 -2.79 -12.39
C PHE A 85 21.67 -4.29 -12.61
N ILE A 86 22.46 -4.93 -11.74
CA ILE A 86 22.71 -6.38 -11.79
C ILE A 86 21.40 -7.17 -11.64
N LEU A 87 20.56 -6.82 -10.66
CA LEU A 87 19.27 -7.48 -10.48
C LEU A 87 18.35 -7.26 -11.69
N GLY A 88 18.34 -6.05 -12.27
CA GLY A 88 17.62 -5.75 -13.50
C GLY A 88 18.06 -6.61 -14.68
N LEU A 89 19.37 -6.84 -14.85
CA LEU A 89 19.90 -7.75 -15.86
C LEU A 89 19.50 -9.21 -15.60
N VAL A 90 19.51 -9.67 -14.36
CA VAL A 90 19.05 -11.03 -13.99
C VAL A 90 17.57 -11.21 -14.34
N VAL A 91 16.73 -10.21 -14.04
CA VAL A 91 15.30 -10.23 -14.40
C VAL A 91 15.13 -10.20 -15.92
N PHE A 92 15.97 -9.46 -16.64
CA PHE A 92 15.95 -9.41 -18.11
C PHE A 92 16.28 -10.76 -18.77
N LEU A 93 17.17 -11.58 -18.17
CA LEU A 93 17.49 -12.92 -18.65
C LEU A 93 16.28 -13.90 -18.55
N GLY A 94 15.26 -13.56 -17.77
CA GLY A 94 13.94 -14.18 -17.80
C GLY A 94 13.47 -14.79 -16.47
N ILE A 95 12.15 -14.82 -16.26
CA ILE A 95 11.58 -15.24 -14.97
C ILE A 95 11.88 -16.69 -14.60
N LYS A 96 12.13 -17.56 -15.59
CA LYS A 96 12.35 -19.01 -15.36
C LYS A 96 13.57 -19.26 -14.47
N ILE A 97 14.57 -18.38 -14.54
CA ILE A 97 15.76 -18.44 -13.68
C ILE A 97 15.38 -18.00 -12.27
N VAL A 98 14.68 -16.87 -12.14
CA VAL A 98 14.25 -16.32 -10.84
C VAL A 98 13.33 -17.29 -10.10
N SER A 99 12.38 -17.93 -10.78
CA SER A 99 11.45 -18.88 -10.17
C SER A 99 12.13 -20.17 -9.71
N ARG A 100 13.24 -20.57 -10.34
CA ARG A 100 14.08 -21.69 -9.88
C ARG A 100 14.93 -21.33 -8.66
N ILE A 101 15.35 -20.07 -8.54
CA ILE A 101 16.15 -19.58 -7.40
C ILE A 101 15.30 -19.31 -6.15
N ALA A 102 14.03 -18.93 -6.32
CA ALA A 102 13.11 -18.62 -5.22
C ALA A 102 13.01 -19.67 -4.08
N PRO A 103 12.90 -20.99 -4.32
CA PRO A 103 12.87 -21.97 -3.24
C PRO A 103 14.21 -22.04 -2.48
N PHE A 104 15.33 -21.80 -3.17
CA PHE A 104 16.65 -21.77 -2.54
C PHE A 104 16.78 -20.58 -1.59
N THR A 105 16.36 -19.37 -2.00
CA THR A 105 16.40 -18.21 -1.10
C THR A 105 15.49 -18.40 0.11
N LEU A 106 14.31 -19.01 -0.07
CA LEU A 106 13.41 -19.35 1.03
C LEU A 106 14.04 -20.35 2.01
N LEU A 107 14.72 -21.39 1.50
CA LEU A 107 15.43 -22.36 2.32
C LEU A 107 16.49 -21.70 3.19
N VAL A 108 17.29 -20.80 2.62
CA VAL A 108 18.34 -20.07 3.36
C VAL A 108 17.73 -19.22 4.48
N VAL A 109 16.64 -18.49 4.19
CA VAL A 109 15.92 -17.68 5.22
C VAL A 109 15.42 -18.56 6.35
N PHE A 110 14.83 -19.72 6.03
CA PHE A 110 14.34 -20.66 7.03
C PHE A 110 15.49 -21.21 7.91
N LEU A 111 16.62 -21.56 7.31
CA LEU A 111 17.82 -21.98 8.04
C LEU A 111 18.38 -20.88 8.95
N SER A 112 18.35 -19.60 8.52
CA SER A 112 18.76 -18.47 9.36
C SER A 112 17.85 -18.32 10.58
N ILE A 113 16.52 -18.44 10.42
CA ILE A 113 15.58 -18.38 11.55
C ILE A 113 15.86 -19.52 12.54
N ILE A 114 16.05 -20.74 12.05
CA ILE A 114 16.41 -21.90 12.90
C ILE A 114 17.74 -21.67 13.61
N SER A 115 18.74 -21.11 12.92
CA SER A 115 20.06 -20.81 13.48
C SER A 115 19.99 -19.84 14.66
N ILE A 116 19.12 -18.83 14.59
CA ILE A 116 18.88 -17.91 15.73
C ILE A 116 18.17 -18.65 16.87
N LEU A 117 17.13 -19.44 16.59
CA LEU A 117 16.41 -20.20 17.62
C LEU A 117 17.33 -21.17 18.37
N ILE A 118 18.16 -21.93 17.65
CA ILE A 118 19.16 -22.83 18.25
C ILE A 118 20.19 -22.03 19.05
N GLY A 119 20.63 -20.88 18.52
CA GLY A 119 21.57 -19.98 19.21
C GLY A 119 21.04 -19.49 20.57
N ILE A 120 19.77 -19.08 20.63
CA ILE A 120 19.12 -18.63 21.87
C ILE A 120 18.99 -19.79 22.87
N ILE A 121 18.56 -20.98 22.41
CA ILE A 121 18.45 -22.17 23.27
C ILE A 121 19.83 -22.56 23.81
N LYS A 122 20.87 -22.53 22.97
CA LYS A 122 22.25 -22.79 23.39
C LYS A 122 22.71 -21.78 24.44
N SER A 123 22.36 -20.51 24.27
CA SER A 123 22.68 -19.43 25.21
C SER A 123 22.07 -19.66 26.61
N ALA A 124 20.95 -20.38 26.70
CA ALA A 124 20.37 -20.79 27.99
C ALA A 124 21.18 -21.87 28.71
N ILE A 125 21.83 -22.77 27.97
CA ILE A 125 22.64 -23.87 28.52
C ILE A 125 24.07 -23.38 28.81
N SER A 126 24.62 -22.59 27.89
CA SER A 126 25.98 -22.06 27.92
C SER A 126 25.94 -20.60 27.46
N PRO A 127 26.08 -19.62 28.37
CA PRO A 127 25.94 -18.21 28.01
C PRO A 127 27.04 -17.80 27.03
N THR A 128 26.64 -17.18 25.93
CA THR A 128 27.56 -16.65 24.91
C THR A 128 28.24 -15.41 25.50
N TYR A 129 29.57 -15.43 25.64
CA TYR A 129 30.29 -14.30 26.23
C TYR A 129 30.56 -13.22 25.18
N VAL A 130 29.78 -12.15 25.23
CA VAL A 130 29.91 -10.95 24.39
C VAL A 130 30.20 -9.77 25.30
N PRO A 131 31.47 -9.39 25.49
CA PRO A 131 31.82 -8.32 26.41
C PRO A 131 31.38 -6.96 25.84
N ILE A 132 30.57 -6.23 26.60
CA ILE A 132 30.20 -4.84 26.31
C ILE A 132 30.71 -3.92 27.41
N CYS A 133 31.18 -2.74 27.02
CA CYS A 133 31.72 -1.74 27.94
C CYS A 133 30.67 -0.67 28.25
N ILE A 134 30.40 -0.46 29.53
CA ILE A 134 29.42 0.51 30.02
C ILE A 134 30.10 1.45 31.01
N ILE A 135 29.96 2.76 30.78
CA ILE A 135 30.30 3.79 31.76
C ILE A 135 29.02 4.21 32.50
N GLU A 136 29.12 4.33 33.82
CA GLU A 136 28.07 4.95 34.62
C GLU A 136 28.45 6.38 34.99
N LYS A 137 27.66 7.34 34.48
CA LYS A 137 27.76 8.77 34.79
C LYS A 137 26.41 9.23 35.32
N ASN A 138 26.36 9.84 36.50
CA ASN A 138 25.11 10.32 37.11
C ASN A 138 23.98 9.26 37.16
N ASN A 139 24.31 7.99 37.46
CA ASN A 139 23.40 6.83 37.47
C ASN A 139 22.82 6.42 36.10
N ILE A 140 23.35 6.96 35.00
CA ILE A 140 22.96 6.63 33.62
C ILE A 140 24.02 5.71 33.02
N LYS A 141 23.60 4.71 32.23
CA LYS A 141 24.48 3.72 31.60
C LYS A 141 24.80 4.12 30.16
N HIS A 142 26.02 4.59 29.95
CA HIS A 142 26.56 4.99 28.66
C HIS A 142 27.25 3.81 27.99
N LEU A 143 26.79 3.43 26.79
CA LEU A 143 27.36 2.35 26.00
C LEU A 143 28.44 2.90 25.05
N ILE A 144 29.65 2.33 25.09
CA ILE A 144 30.81 2.83 24.34
C ILE A 144 31.01 2.07 23.04
N LYS A 145 31.43 2.77 22.00
CA LYS A 145 31.84 2.16 20.73
C LYS A 145 33.13 1.35 20.87
N SER A 146 33.17 0.19 20.21
CA SER A 146 34.32 -0.71 20.25
C SER A 146 35.50 -0.24 19.39
N SER A 147 35.28 0.65 18.42
CA SER A 147 36.34 1.22 17.57
C SER A 147 37.38 2.01 18.37
N ILE A 148 36.96 2.68 19.44
CA ILE A 148 37.84 3.43 20.34
C ILE A 148 38.69 2.47 21.20
N LEU A 149 38.13 1.30 21.50
CA LEU A 149 38.78 0.26 22.32
C LEU A 149 39.81 -0.56 21.52
N LYS A 150 40.23 -0.10 20.32
CA LYS A 150 41.22 -0.72 19.41
C LYS A 150 41.07 -2.25 19.31
N ASN A 151 39.83 -2.73 19.19
CA ASN A 151 39.43 -4.14 19.08
C ASN A 151 39.67 -5.04 20.32
N ASN A 152 40.15 -4.52 21.45
CA ASN A 152 40.36 -5.30 22.69
C ASN A 152 39.51 -4.77 23.86
N VAL A 153 38.19 -4.84 23.74
CA VAL A 153 37.20 -4.38 24.75
C VAL A 153 37.53 -4.86 26.17
N ILE A 154 38.03 -6.09 26.30
CA ILE A 154 38.37 -6.72 27.59
C ILE A 154 39.54 -6.02 28.30
N HIS A 155 40.54 -5.52 27.56
CA HIS A 155 41.72 -4.87 28.15
C HIS A 155 41.52 -3.38 28.43
N TYR A 156 40.68 -2.71 27.65
CA TYR A 156 40.51 -1.26 27.73
C TYR A 156 39.28 -0.84 28.57
N CYS A 157 38.38 -1.77 28.91
CA CYS A 157 37.20 -1.53 29.75
C CYS A 157 37.43 -1.97 31.20
N HIS A 158 38.38 -1.34 31.88
CA HIS A 158 38.61 -1.52 33.31
C HIS A 158 38.87 -0.17 33.97
N SER A 159 38.32 0.03 35.17
CA SER A 159 38.55 1.25 35.96
C SER A 159 39.93 1.26 36.63
N ASN A 160 40.59 0.11 36.78
CA ASN A 160 41.81 -0.04 37.58
C ASN A 160 42.94 -0.76 36.82
N VAL A 161 43.69 -0.10 35.94
CA VAL A 161 45.06 -0.56 35.57
C VAL A 161 45.96 0.61 35.17
N THR A 162 47.13 0.72 35.79
CA THR A 162 48.16 1.75 35.56
C THR A 162 49.09 1.38 34.38
N CYS A 163 48.90 1.90 33.17
CA CYS A 163 49.90 2.20 32.12
C CYS A 163 51.11 3.05 32.59
N ASN A 164 52.31 2.53 32.84
CA ASN A 164 53.48 3.41 33.15
C ASN A 164 53.68 3.77 34.63
N GLY A 165 52.73 3.39 35.50
CA GLY A 165 52.34 4.26 36.61
C GLY A 165 51.17 5.22 36.28
N GLU A 166 50.46 5.05 35.16
CA GLU A 166 49.31 5.89 34.71
C GLU A 166 48.01 5.08 34.42
N ILE A 167 46.84 5.44 34.94
CA ILE A 167 45.49 4.93 34.57
C ILE A 167 45.21 4.58 33.07
N CYS A 168 44.52 3.49 32.71
CA CYS A 168 44.12 3.02 31.38
C CYS A 168 43.64 4.01 30.26
N PRO A 169 43.67 3.55 28.99
CA PRO A 169 43.48 4.37 27.77
C PRO A 169 42.06 4.91 27.54
N LEU A 170 41.02 4.37 28.17
CA LEU A 170 39.67 4.93 28.09
C LEU A 170 39.59 6.31 28.79
N GLN A 171 40.26 6.43 29.94
CA GLN A 171 40.32 7.66 30.71
C GLN A 171 41.25 8.69 30.02
N GLN A 172 42.37 8.25 29.43
CA GLN A 172 43.20 9.11 28.56
C GLN A 172 42.43 9.61 27.32
N ILE A 173 41.71 8.74 26.61
CA ILE A 173 40.97 9.13 25.39
C ILE A 173 39.82 10.11 25.70
N LEU A 174 39.13 9.93 26.83
CA LEU A 174 38.05 10.83 27.26
C LEU A 174 38.59 12.15 27.84
N CYS A 175 39.76 12.15 28.49
CA CYS A 175 40.31 13.33 29.19
C CYS A 175 41.31 14.16 28.35
N ILE A 176 41.99 13.60 27.35
CA ILE A 176 43.08 14.31 26.62
C ILE A 176 42.56 15.41 25.66
N ASN A 177 41.31 15.38 25.22
CA ASN A 177 40.81 16.29 24.18
C ASN A 177 40.16 17.60 24.66
N ASN A 178 40.19 17.92 25.95
CA ASN A 178 39.66 19.19 26.47
C ASN A 178 40.76 20.03 27.14
N THR A 179 41.50 20.80 26.35
CA THR A 179 42.31 21.89 26.92
C THR A 179 41.49 23.14 27.27
N ASN A 180 40.22 23.24 26.85
CA ASN A 180 39.44 24.49 26.96
C ASN A 180 37.99 24.41 27.43
N ASN A 181 37.53 23.32 28.08
CA ASN A 181 36.29 23.38 28.86
C ASN A 181 36.33 22.35 30.00
N ASN A 182 36.08 22.81 31.22
CA ASN A 182 36.04 22.03 32.45
C ASN A 182 35.00 20.89 32.36
N ILE A 183 35.42 19.72 31.88
CA ILE A 183 34.80 18.45 32.26
C ILE A 183 35.78 17.80 33.22
N ASN A 184 35.50 17.89 34.51
CA ASN A 184 36.30 17.20 35.51
C ASN A 184 36.16 15.69 35.28
N CYS A 185 37.27 14.99 35.07
CA CYS A 185 37.28 13.52 34.94
C CYS A 185 36.83 12.79 36.23
N ASN A 186 36.49 13.53 37.28
CA ASN A 186 35.90 13.05 38.53
C ASN A 186 34.40 12.68 38.43
N ASP A 187 33.71 13.01 37.33
CA ASP A 187 32.29 12.67 37.14
C ASP A 187 32.06 11.23 36.64
N ILE A 188 33.12 10.46 36.37
CA ILE A 188 33.04 9.05 35.96
C ILE A 188 33.04 8.18 37.22
N ASN A 189 31.85 7.73 37.64
CA ASN A 189 31.71 7.03 38.91
C ASN A 189 32.20 5.58 38.84
N ASN A 190 31.85 4.83 37.78
CA ASN A 190 32.25 3.42 37.61
C ASN A 190 32.27 2.99 36.14
N VAL A 191 33.21 2.10 35.79
CA VAL A 191 33.29 1.42 34.48
C VAL A 191 33.01 -0.06 34.69
N TYR A 192 32.02 -0.60 33.97
CA TYR A 192 31.64 -2.00 34.06
C TYR A 192 31.82 -2.73 32.73
N LEU A 193 32.33 -3.94 32.81
CA LEU A 193 32.30 -4.90 31.71
C LEU A 193 31.18 -5.90 31.99
N ILE A 194 30.14 -5.88 31.15
CA ILE A 194 28.96 -6.74 31.29
C ILE A 194 28.90 -7.68 30.09
N ASN A 195 28.37 -8.89 30.28
CA ASN A 195 28.04 -9.76 29.17
C ASN A 195 26.73 -9.30 28.50
N GLY A 196 26.79 -8.96 27.21
CA GLY A 196 25.64 -8.51 26.42
C GLY A 196 24.61 -9.61 26.15
N ILE A 197 25.02 -10.88 26.17
CA ILE A 197 24.14 -12.04 25.97
C ILE A 197 24.22 -12.98 27.18
N PRO A 198 23.56 -12.63 28.30
CA PRO A 198 23.58 -13.42 29.52
C PRO A 198 22.80 -14.75 29.45
N GLY A 199 22.08 -15.01 28.35
CA GLY A 199 21.20 -16.18 28.18
C GLY A 199 19.77 -15.92 28.65
N LEU A 200 18.89 -16.92 28.50
CA LEU A 200 17.46 -16.83 28.84
C LEU A 200 17.26 -16.63 30.36
N LYS A 201 16.95 -15.40 30.79
CA LYS A 201 16.72 -15.04 32.21
C LYS A 201 15.47 -14.18 32.40
N ASP A 202 14.65 -14.50 33.41
CA ASP A 202 13.44 -13.71 33.76
C ASP A 202 13.79 -12.26 34.13
N SER A 203 14.92 -12.06 34.82
CA SER A 203 15.40 -10.71 35.18
C SER A 203 15.66 -9.84 33.96
N GLN A 204 16.11 -10.42 32.84
CA GLN A 204 16.37 -9.66 31.62
C GLN A 204 15.09 -9.29 30.90
N PHE A 205 14.14 -10.20 30.84
CA PHE A 205 12.81 -9.91 30.30
C PHE A 205 12.15 -8.75 31.04
N ARG A 206 12.17 -8.76 32.38
CA ARG A 206 11.60 -7.67 33.19
C ARG A 206 12.30 -6.33 32.97
N ASN A 207 13.62 -6.34 32.76
CA ASN A 207 14.38 -5.13 32.45
C ASN A 207 14.03 -4.57 31.06
N ASN A 208 13.81 -5.44 30.07
CA ASN A 208 13.50 -5.06 28.69
C ASN A 208 12.01 -4.74 28.46
N LEU A 209 11.13 -5.00 29.43
CA LEU A 209 9.69 -4.76 29.31
C LEU A 209 9.33 -3.27 29.32
N LYS A 210 10.17 -2.41 29.91
CA LYS A 210 9.95 -0.96 29.94
C LYS A 210 10.30 -0.32 28.59
N SER A 211 9.43 0.58 28.11
CA SER A 211 9.68 1.39 26.92
C SER A 211 10.78 2.42 27.16
N MET A 212 11.75 2.50 26.26
CA MET A 212 12.84 3.49 26.27
C MET A 212 12.83 4.26 24.95
N TYR A 213 11.90 5.21 24.80
CA TYR A 213 11.74 5.99 23.58
C TYR A 213 12.72 7.17 23.55
N MET A 214 13.57 7.20 22.52
CA MET A 214 14.64 8.20 22.37
C MET A 214 14.44 9.03 21.12
N LYS A 215 14.88 10.30 21.18
CA LYS A 215 15.08 11.13 20.00
C LYS A 215 16.46 10.89 19.40
N GLU A 216 16.65 11.36 18.17
CA GLU A 216 17.95 11.30 17.49
C GLU A 216 19.02 12.05 18.34
N GLY A 217 20.16 11.40 18.56
CA GLY A 217 21.27 11.91 19.36
C GLY A 217 21.19 11.59 20.86
N GLU A 218 20.10 11.00 21.35
CA GLU A 218 19.95 10.64 22.77
C GLU A 218 20.52 9.24 23.09
N ILE A 219 21.02 9.06 24.32
CA ILE A 219 21.49 7.77 24.89
C ILE A 219 20.40 7.15 25.76
N GLU A 220 19.72 8.01 26.50
CA GLU A 220 18.58 7.72 27.37
C GLU A 220 17.65 8.93 27.30
N ASN A 221 16.37 8.76 27.62
CA ASN A 221 15.35 9.79 27.40
C ASN A 221 15.82 11.17 27.91
N GLU A 222 15.80 12.18 27.02
CA GLU A 222 16.18 13.57 27.30
C GLU A 222 17.68 13.83 27.54
N ILE A 223 18.55 12.83 27.39
CA ILE A 223 20.00 12.95 27.59
C ILE A 223 20.72 12.78 26.25
N ILE A 224 21.31 13.88 25.78
CA ILE A 224 22.10 13.93 24.55
C ILE A 224 23.48 13.33 24.81
N GLY A 225 23.88 12.38 23.97
CA GLY A 225 25.19 11.72 24.01
C GLY A 225 26.23 12.34 23.09
N ASP A 226 27.51 12.12 23.39
CA ASP A 226 28.56 12.44 22.44
C ASP A 226 28.69 11.31 21.40
N SER A 227 28.20 11.60 20.21
CA SER A 227 28.26 10.72 19.04
C SER A 227 29.67 10.27 18.66
N LYS A 228 30.76 10.88 19.17
CA LYS A 228 32.12 10.40 18.92
C LYS A 228 32.43 9.14 19.73
N PHE A 229 32.07 9.13 21.01
CA PHE A 229 32.46 8.09 21.96
C PHE A 229 31.35 7.09 22.26
N GLU A 230 30.11 7.57 22.28
CA GLU A 230 28.96 6.84 22.79
C GLU A 230 28.07 6.34 21.64
N VAL A 231 27.33 5.27 21.92
CA VAL A 231 26.28 4.79 21.04
C VAL A 231 25.02 5.62 21.30
N VAL A 232 24.68 6.46 20.31
CA VAL A 232 23.50 7.33 20.33
C VAL A 232 22.43 6.82 19.39
N SER A 233 21.16 7.09 19.70
CA SER A 233 20.05 6.79 18.80
C SER A 233 20.18 7.59 17.50
N LYS A 234 20.03 6.92 16.35
CA LYS A 234 20.12 7.54 15.01
C LYS A 234 18.78 7.95 14.42
N ALA A 235 17.68 7.59 15.06
CA ALA A 235 16.33 7.92 14.60
C ALA A 235 15.39 8.03 15.81
N THR A 236 14.30 8.77 15.66
CA THR A 236 13.21 8.73 16.64
C THR A 236 12.62 7.33 16.64
N THR A 237 12.65 6.65 17.78
CA THR A 237 12.07 5.30 17.92
C THR A 237 10.54 5.38 17.87
N SER A 238 9.96 5.49 16.67
CA SER A 238 8.52 5.43 16.41
C SER A 238 8.18 4.19 15.61
N LEU A 239 7.41 3.27 16.20
CA LEU A 239 6.57 2.24 15.57
C LEU A 239 6.99 1.70 14.17
N PHE A 240 8.26 1.33 13.98
CA PHE A 240 8.81 0.83 12.71
C PHE A 240 8.38 -0.59 12.31
N ILE A 241 7.49 -1.23 13.09
CA ILE A 241 7.17 -2.66 12.96
C ILE A 241 6.37 -2.97 11.68
N LEU A 242 5.75 -1.97 11.05
CA LEU A 242 4.70 -2.24 10.07
C LEU A 242 5.18 -2.74 8.69
N SER A 243 6.35 -2.31 8.21
CA SER A 243 6.84 -2.70 6.88
C SER A 243 7.07 -4.22 6.75
N ASN A 244 7.32 -4.90 7.87
CA ASN A 244 7.61 -6.34 7.91
C ASN A 244 6.39 -7.24 7.72
N VAL A 245 5.16 -6.70 7.78
CA VAL A 245 3.91 -7.47 7.64
C VAL A 245 3.28 -7.30 6.25
N THR A 246 3.96 -6.62 5.34
CA THR A 246 3.51 -6.43 3.95
C THR A 246 3.68 -7.71 3.12
N GLY A 247 3.04 -7.77 1.95
CA GLY A 247 3.24 -8.85 0.98
C GLY A 247 2.19 -9.97 0.96
N ILE A 248 1.09 -9.84 1.71
CA ILE A 248 -0.02 -10.83 1.72
C ILE A 248 -0.61 -11.12 0.33
N MET A 249 -0.49 -10.18 -0.60
CA MET A 249 -0.99 -10.30 -1.97
C MET A 249 -0.13 -11.21 -2.86
N ALA A 250 1.11 -11.53 -2.43
CA ALA A 250 2.01 -12.42 -3.16
C ALA A 250 1.39 -13.80 -3.40
N GLY A 251 0.58 -14.31 -2.45
CA GLY A 251 -0.12 -15.60 -2.59
C GLY A 251 -1.10 -15.65 -3.77
N SER A 252 -1.64 -14.50 -4.18
CA SER A 252 -2.57 -14.42 -5.32
C SER A 252 -1.90 -14.16 -6.66
N ASN A 253 -0.60 -13.82 -6.70
CA ASN A 253 0.12 -13.52 -7.94
C ASN A 253 0.30 -14.73 -8.86
N ARG A 254 0.16 -15.96 -8.34
CA ARG A 254 0.17 -17.21 -9.11
C ARG A 254 -1.22 -17.83 -9.28
N SER A 255 -2.29 -17.02 -9.29
CA SER A 255 -3.67 -17.51 -9.37
C SER A 255 -3.94 -18.41 -10.58
N GLY A 256 -3.23 -18.21 -11.70
CA GLY A 256 -3.38 -18.98 -12.93
C GLY A 256 -2.74 -20.37 -12.92
N ASP A 257 -1.79 -20.62 -12.00
CA ASP A 257 -1.05 -21.89 -11.91
C ASP A 257 -1.63 -22.83 -10.84
N LEU A 258 -2.61 -22.37 -10.06
CA LEU A 258 -3.24 -23.14 -9.00
C LEU A 258 -4.33 -24.05 -9.57
N LYS A 259 -4.35 -25.32 -9.16
CA LYS A 259 -5.43 -26.26 -9.48
C LYS A 259 -6.80 -25.73 -9.04
N ASP A 260 -6.89 -25.29 -7.78
CA ASP A 260 -8.12 -24.74 -7.18
C ASP A 260 -7.83 -23.41 -6.45
N PRO A 261 -7.79 -22.27 -7.17
CA PRO A 261 -7.40 -20.98 -6.60
C PRO A 261 -8.37 -20.46 -5.53
N SER A 262 -9.66 -20.75 -5.66
CA SER A 262 -10.70 -20.30 -4.73
C SER A 262 -10.55 -20.89 -3.32
N GLN A 263 -10.00 -22.11 -3.19
CA GLN A 263 -9.70 -22.73 -1.90
C GLN A 263 -8.26 -22.49 -1.45
N SER A 264 -7.31 -22.52 -2.41
CA SER A 264 -5.88 -22.47 -2.10
C SER A 264 -5.42 -21.08 -1.65
N ILE A 265 -5.93 -20.01 -2.28
CA ILE A 265 -5.53 -18.63 -1.95
C ILE A 265 -5.94 -18.29 -0.50
N PRO A 266 -7.21 -18.44 -0.05
CA PRO A 266 -7.57 -18.09 1.32
C PRO A 266 -6.82 -18.90 2.38
N ARG A 267 -6.69 -20.22 2.18
CA ARG A 267 -5.99 -21.09 3.15
C ARG A 267 -4.50 -20.78 3.21
N GLY A 268 -3.84 -20.63 2.05
CA GLY A 268 -2.42 -20.32 1.97
C GLY A 268 -2.08 -18.97 2.58
N THR A 269 -2.83 -17.92 2.23
CA THR A 269 -2.57 -16.57 2.76
C THR A 269 -2.82 -16.49 4.26
N ILE A 270 -3.91 -17.05 4.79
CA ILE A 270 -4.20 -17.00 6.23
C ILE A 270 -3.16 -17.80 7.02
N LEU A 271 -2.82 -19.01 6.57
CA LEU A 271 -1.81 -19.84 7.26
C LEU A 271 -0.44 -19.15 7.24
N ALA A 272 -0.05 -18.55 6.10
CA ALA A 272 1.19 -17.79 6.01
C ALA A 272 1.24 -16.63 7.02
N VAL A 273 0.17 -15.82 7.10
CA VAL A 273 0.08 -14.70 8.07
C VAL A 273 0.15 -15.19 9.51
N ILE A 274 -0.52 -16.30 9.84
CA ILE A 274 -0.46 -16.89 11.19
C ILE A 274 0.98 -17.35 11.50
N THR A 275 1.63 -18.04 10.56
CA THR A 275 3.00 -18.53 10.76
C THR A 275 4.01 -17.40 10.92
N THR A 276 3.96 -16.34 10.10
CA THR A 276 4.89 -15.22 10.21
C THR A 276 4.64 -14.41 11.47
N SER A 277 3.37 -14.17 11.83
CA SER A 277 3.02 -13.48 13.08
C SER A 277 3.50 -14.24 14.31
N PHE A 278 3.33 -15.56 14.33
CA PHE A 278 3.83 -16.41 15.41
C PHE A 278 5.35 -16.34 15.51
N ILE A 279 6.08 -16.44 14.39
CA ILE A 279 7.55 -16.34 14.38
C ILE A 279 8.00 -14.96 14.87
N TYR A 280 7.38 -13.86 14.42
CA TYR A 280 7.75 -12.52 14.87
C TYR A 280 7.55 -12.31 16.36
N ILE A 281 6.40 -12.73 16.91
CA ILE A 281 6.11 -12.61 18.35
C ILE A 281 7.07 -13.50 19.16
N LEU A 282 7.31 -14.73 18.71
CA LEU A 282 8.23 -15.66 19.35
C LEU A 282 9.66 -15.10 19.38
N MET A 283 10.15 -14.59 18.25
CA MET A 283 11.48 -14.01 18.14
C MET A 283 11.63 -12.76 19.02
N ALA A 284 10.64 -11.86 19.00
CA ALA A 284 10.65 -10.67 19.86
C ALA A 284 10.73 -11.05 21.35
N PHE A 285 9.93 -12.03 21.79
CA PHE A 285 9.96 -12.55 23.16
C PHE A 285 11.32 -13.17 23.52
N LEU A 286 11.86 -14.03 22.64
CA LEU A 286 13.12 -14.74 22.89
C LEU A 286 14.33 -13.80 22.91
N LEU A 287 14.39 -12.80 22.02
CA LEU A 287 15.44 -11.78 22.03
C LEU A 287 15.36 -10.90 23.29
N ALA A 288 14.15 -10.51 23.70
CA ALA A 288 13.94 -9.75 24.94
C ALA A 288 14.36 -10.52 26.20
N CYS A 289 14.28 -11.85 26.21
CA CYS A 289 14.70 -12.68 27.34
C CYS A 289 16.21 -12.99 27.36
N SER A 290 16.90 -12.90 26.22
CA SER A 290 18.28 -13.40 26.07
C SER A 290 19.35 -12.31 25.95
N ILE A 291 18.99 -11.11 25.49
CA ILE A 291 19.92 -10.01 25.18
C ILE A 291 19.68 -8.84 26.13
N GLN A 292 20.76 -8.18 26.56
CA GLN A 292 20.67 -6.97 27.37
C GLN A 292 20.05 -5.80 26.55
N GLY A 293 19.11 -5.06 27.13
CA GLY A 293 18.43 -3.94 26.45
C GLY A 293 19.34 -2.82 25.94
N VAL A 294 20.52 -2.59 26.53
CA VAL A 294 21.52 -1.64 25.97
C VAL A 294 22.04 -2.10 24.60
N LEU A 295 22.23 -3.40 24.41
CA LEU A 295 22.74 -3.96 23.16
C LEU A 295 21.64 -4.05 22.09
N LEU A 296 20.38 -4.32 22.49
CA LEU A 296 19.23 -4.29 21.57
C LEU A 296 19.00 -2.90 20.95
N ARG A 297 19.41 -1.84 21.64
CA ARG A 297 19.28 -0.45 21.17
C ARG A 297 20.40 -0.05 20.21
N ASP A 298 21.50 -0.80 20.16
CA ASP A 298 22.62 -0.56 19.25
C ASP A 298 22.32 -1.15 17.86
N ARG A 299 21.58 -0.40 17.03
CA ARG A 299 21.17 -0.81 15.67
C ARG A 299 22.33 -1.31 14.81
N ASP A 300 23.48 -0.65 14.90
CA ASP A 300 24.64 -0.89 14.03
C ASP A 300 25.68 -1.83 14.65
N GLY A 301 25.46 -2.27 15.89
CA GLY A 301 26.42 -3.09 16.64
C GLY A 301 27.76 -2.41 16.85
N LEU A 302 27.78 -1.08 17.02
CA LEU A 302 29.01 -0.31 17.23
C LEU A 302 29.76 -0.73 18.50
N SER A 303 29.06 -1.32 19.47
CA SER A 303 29.61 -1.83 20.73
C SER A 303 30.26 -3.21 20.58
N ILE A 304 29.95 -3.92 19.50
CA ILE A 304 30.36 -5.31 19.24
C ILE A 304 31.13 -5.42 17.91
N ASN A 305 32.04 -4.48 17.65
CA ASN A 305 32.90 -4.46 16.45
C ASN A 305 32.10 -4.45 15.13
N GLN A 306 31.00 -3.69 15.08
CA GLN A 306 30.14 -3.56 13.90
C GLN A 306 29.60 -4.91 13.42
N GLN A 307 29.17 -5.76 14.35
CA GLN A 307 28.48 -7.02 14.03
C GLN A 307 26.98 -6.89 14.25
N LEU A 308 26.18 -7.57 13.44
CA LEU A 308 24.74 -7.66 13.66
C LEU A 308 24.46 -8.35 15.01
N VAL A 309 23.68 -7.69 15.88
CA VAL A 309 23.33 -8.22 17.21
C VAL A 309 22.71 -9.62 17.11
N GLU A 310 21.81 -9.85 16.16
CA GLU A 310 21.19 -11.17 15.92
C GLU A 310 22.20 -12.21 15.40
N ALA A 311 23.20 -11.79 14.62
CA ALA A 311 24.21 -12.70 14.09
C ALA A 311 25.10 -13.25 15.20
N VAL A 312 25.43 -12.44 16.22
CA VAL A 312 26.26 -12.87 17.35
C VAL A 312 25.56 -13.94 18.21
N VAL A 313 24.23 -13.93 18.24
CA VAL A 313 23.43 -14.93 18.96
C VAL A 313 23.39 -16.26 18.21
N ALA A 314 23.45 -16.22 16.88
CA ALA A 314 23.20 -17.37 16.03
C ALA A 314 24.28 -18.47 16.15
N TRP A 315 23.83 -19.73 16.08
CA TRP A 315 24.68 -20.91 16.04
C TRP A 315 24.49 -21.65 14.71
N PRO A 316 25.54 -22.12 14.01
CA PRO A 316 26.93 -22.30 14.46
C PRO A 316 27.85 -21.09 14.31
N SER A 317 27.55 -20.14 13.42
CA SER A 317 28.39 -18.97 13.18
C SER A 317 27.56 -17.74 12.79
N PRO A 318 28.04 -16.51 13.06
CA PRO A 318 27.35 -15.27 12.72
C PRO A 318 27.18 -15.09 11.20
N TYR A 319 28.07 -15.67 10.41
CA TYR A 319 28.02 -15.60 8.94
C TYR A 319 26.77 -16.24 8.35
N VAL A 320 26.12 -17.18 9.05
CA VAL A 320 24.84 -17.78 8.59
C VAL A 320 23.74 -16.74 8.49
N ILE A 321 23.70 -15.77 9.43
CA ILE A 321 22.70 -14.70 9.42
C ILE A 321 23.06 -13.63 8.40
N ILE A 322 24.34 -13.26 8.29
CA ILE A 322 24.78 -12.26 7.30
C ILE A 322 24.48 -12.74 5.88
N THR A 323 24.85 -13.98 5.56
CA THR A 323 24.59 -14.58 4.24
C THR A 323 23.09 -14.76 4.01
N GLY A 324 22.34 -15.20 5.02
CA GLY A 324 20.89 -15.35 4.90
C GLY A 324 20.14 -14.04 4.72
N ALA A 325 20.51 -12.98 5.44
CA ALA A 325 19.94 -11.66 5.27
C ALA A 325 20.23 -11.08 3.88
N LEU A 326 21.45 -11.25 3.36
CA LEU A 326 21.77 -10.88 1.97
C LEU A 326 20.91 -11.66 0.97
N CYS A 327 20.84 -12.99 1.08
CA CYS A 327 20.00 -13.81 0.21
C CYS A 327 18.50 -13.44 0.31
N ALA A 328 18.02 -13.05 1.48
CA ALA A 328 16.66 -12.57 1.69
C ALA A 328 16.40 -11.26 0.93
N CYS A 329 17.28 -10.27 1.09
CA CYS A 329 17.17 -8.99 0.39
C CYS A 329 17.25 -9.15 -1.12
N PHE A 330 18.18 -9.98 -1.63
CA PHE A 330 18.27 -10.27 -3.06
C PHE A 330 17.01 -10.98 -3.58
N GLY A 331 16.51 -11.98 -2.84
CA GLY A 331 15.31 -12.73 -3.22
C GLY A 331 14.07 -11.85 -3.24
N ALA A 332 13.87 -11.02 -2.21
CA ALA A 332 12.75 -10.09 -2.12
C ALA A 332 12.84 -8.99 -3.20
N GLY A 333 14.03 -8.42 -3.42
CA GLY A 333 14.29 -7.45 -4.49
C GLY A 333 13.98 -8.02 -5.88
N LEU A 334 14.46 -9.24 -6.18
CA LEU A 334 14.13 -9.95 -7.43
C LEU A 334 12.63 -10.17 -7.59
N GLN A 335 11.94 -10.57 -6.52
CA GLN A 335 10.50 -10.80 -6.56
C GLN A 335 9.73 -9.51 -6.85
N CYS A 336 10.11 -8.38 -6.24
CA CYS A 336 9.52 -7.07 -6.52
C CYS A 336 9.77 -6.62 -7.97
N LEU A 337 11.01 -6.76 -8.46
CA LEU A 337 11.40 -6.38 -9.82
C LEU A 337 10.79 -7.28 -10.91
N VAL A 338 10.40 -8.52 -10.58
CA VAL A 338 9.63 -9.39 -11.48
C VAL A 338 8.13 -9.10 -11.40
N GLY A 339 7.61 -8.87 -10.19
CA GLY A 339 6.18 -8.69 -9.94
C GLY A 339 5.65 -7.36 -10.47
N ALA A 340 6.36 -6.25 -10.21
CA ALA A 340 5.91 -4.91 -10.56
C ALA A 340 5.72 -4.71 -12.08
N PRO A 341 6.66 -5.08 -12.97
CA PRO A 341 6.50 -4.91 -14.42
C PRO A 341 5.31 -5.69 -14.99
N ARG A 342 5.10 -6.92 -14.49
CA ARG A 342 3.98 -7.77 -14.92
C ARG A 342 2.65 -7.22 -14.46
N LEU A 343 2.63 -6.64 -13.27
CA LEU A 343 1.44 -5.97 -12.78
C LEU A 343 1.13 -4.73 -13.62
N LEU A 344 2.12 -3.88 -13.90
CA LEU A 344 1.93 -2.73 -14.78
C LEU A 344 1.47 -3.15 -16.17
N GLN A 345 2.05 -4.21 -16.72
CA GLN A 345 1.64 -4.78 -18.00
C GLN A 345 0.20 -5.28 -17.96
N SER A 346 -0.22 -5.94 -16.88
CA SER A 346 -1.60 -6.42 -16.73
C SER A 346 -2.62 -5.27 -16.68
N VAL A 347 -2.29 -4.19 -15.98
CA VAL A 347 -3.09 -2.95 -15.96
C VAL A 347 -3.14 -2.33 -17.35
N ALA A 348 -1.99 -2.29 -18.04
CA ALA A 348 -1.90 -1.74 -19.39
C ALA A 348 -2.77 -2.54 -20.38
N LYS A 349 -2.78 -3.87 -20.29
CA LYS A 349 -3.58 -4.76 -21.18
C LYS A 349 -5.09 -4.54 -21.08
N ASP A 350 -5.60 -4.08 -19.94
CA ASP A 350 -7.04 -3.78 -19.79
C ASP A 350 -7.43 -2.43 -20.49
N ASP A 351 -6.48 -1.70 -21.09
CA ASP A 351 -6.71 -0.45 -21.84
C ASP A 351 -7.54 0.59 -21.03
N ILE A 352 -7.29 0.65 -19.73
CA ILE A 352 -7.98 1.54 -18.78
C ILE A 352 -7.45 2.97 -18.91
N MET A 353 -6.15 3.12 -19.18
CA MET A 353 -5.49 4.41 -19.32
C MET A 353 -4.68 4.46 -20.63
N PRO A 354 -4.97 5.40 -21.54
CA PRO A 354 -4.22 5.54 -22.80
C PRO A 354 -2.72 5.76 -22.60
N ILE A 355 -2.33 6.44 -21.52
CA ILE A 355 -0.93 6.72 -21.16
C ILE A 355 -0.13 5.43 -20.92
N LEU A 356 -0.79 4.34 -20.52
CA LEU A 356 -0.13 3.07 -20.21
C LEU A 356 0.01 2.13 -21.42
N LYS A 357 -0.58 2.45 -22.58
CA LYS A 357 -0.47 1.68 -23.82
C LYS A 357 0.97 1.25 -24.20
N PRO A 358 2.01 2.11 -24.10
CA PRO A 358 3.37 1.68 -24.45
C PRO A 358 3.87 0.50 -23.59
N PHE A 359 3.34 0.30 -22.38
CA PHE A 359 3.75 -0.79 -21.47
C PHE A 359 3.07 -2.13 -21.76
N GLN A 360 2.17 -2.21 -22.73
CA GLN A 360 1.53 -3.48 -23.15
C GLN A 360 2.50 -4.40 -23.89
N SER A 361 3.45 -3.83 -24.64
CA SER A 361 4.32 -4.58 -25.55
C SER A 361 5.25 -5.55 -24.81
N THR A 362 5.22 -6.81 -25.20
CA THR A 362 6.14 -7.86 -24.75
C THR A 362 7.34 -7.98 -25.67
N PHE A 363 8.51 -8.21 -25.09
CA PHE A 363 9.70 -8.68 -25.82
C PHE A 363 10.10 -10.03 -25.24
N ARG A 364 10.12 -11.08 -26.06
CA ARG A 364 10.36 -12.48 -25.62
C ARG A 364 9.44 -12.90 -24.46
N ASP A 365 8.13 -12.63 -24.59
CA ASP A 365 7.10 -12.86 -23.56
C ASP A 365 7.29 -12.12 -22.22
N GLU A 366 8.28 -11.24 -22.11
CA GLU A 366 8.55 -10.44 -20.90
C GLU A 366 8.30 -8.94 -21.14
N PRO A 367 7.80 -8.19 -20.14
CA PRO A 367 7.44 -6.79 -20.29
C PRO A 367 8.64 -5.85 -20.17
N PHE A 368 9.46 -5.75 -21.23
CA PHE A 368 10.71 -4.98 -21.20
C PHE A 368 10.55 -3.48 -20.86
N LYS A 369 9.62 -2.77 -21.51
CA LYS A 369 9.40 -1.34 -21.25
C LYS A 369 8.91 -1.09 -19.83
N ALA A 370 8.08 -1.98 -19.29
CA ALA A 370 7.61 -1.89 -17.92
C ALA A 370 8.74 -2.17 -16.93
N LEU A 371 9.65 -3.11 -17.24
CA LEU A 371 10.85 -3.38 -16.44
C LEU A 371 11.77 -2.15 -16.38
N LEU A 372 12.03 -1.51 -17.52
CA LEU A 372 12.84 -0.29 -17.55
C LEU A 372 12.22 0.81 -16.68
N PHE A 373 10.89 1.00 -16.77
CA PHE A 373 10.20 1.98 -15.94
C PHE A 373 10.21 1.62 -14.44
N THR A 374 10.09 0.34 -14.08
CA THR A 374 10.27 -0.07 -12.68
C THR A 374 11.67 0.16 -12.16
N LEU A 375 12.71 -0.05 -12.99
CA LEU A 375 14.09 0.21 -12.58
C LEU A 375 14.31 1.69 -12.29
N ILE A 376 13.71 2.58 -13.09
CA ILE A 376 13.74 4.03 -12.83
C ILE A 376 13.03 4.38 -11.51
N LEU A 377 11.86 3.79 -11.23
CA LEU A 377 11.16 4.04 -9.97
C LEU A 377 11.89 3.47 -8.74
N SER A 378 12.49 2.29 -8.87
CA SER A 378 13.30 1.72 -7.79
C SER A 378 14.59 2.51 -7.56
N GLU A 379 15.15 3.10 -8.62
CA GLU A 379 16.34 3.95 -8.55
C GLU A 379 16.07 5.21 -7.72
N ILE A 380 14.88 5.81 -7.81
CA ILE A 380 14.47 6.93 -6.94
C ILE A 380 14.59 6.53 -5.46
N SER A 381 14.18 5.31 -5.10
CA SER A 381 14.29 4.82 -3.73
C SER A 381 15.76 4.65 -3.31
N VAL A 382 16.60 4.10 -4.19
CA VAL A 382 18.04 3.94 -3.94
C VAL A 382 18.74 5.29 -3.75
N LEU A 383 18.38 6.30 -4.54
CA LEU A 383 18.98 7.64 -4.45
C LEU A 383 18.65 8.37 -3.14
N ILE A 384 17.49 8.11 -2.54
CA ILE A 384 17.15 8.64 -1.21
C ILE A 384 18.18 8.15 -0.17
N ALA A 385 18.67 6.92 -0.30
CA ALA A 385 19.75 6.30 0.51
C ALA A 385 19.54 6.26 2.03
N ASN A 386 18.38 6.73 2.52
CA ASN A 386 17.94 6.60 3.89
C ASN A 386 16.91 5.47 3.98
N PHE A 387 17.32 4.36 4.59
CA PHE A 387 16.50 3.17 4.75
C PHE A 387 15.17 3.45 5.47
N ASP A 388 15.18 4.31 6.49
CA ASP A 388 14.02 4.52 7.36
C ASP A 388 12.92 5.33 6.66
N ILE A 389 13.33 6.36 5.91
CA ILE A 389 12.40 7.17 5.11
C ILE A 389 11.78 6.32 3.99
N VAL A 390 12.59 5.55 3.27
CA VAL A 390 12.10 4.69 2.18
C VAL A 390 11.14 3.62 2.72
N THR A 391 11.47 3.01 3.85
CA THR A 391 10.61 2.03 4.55
C THR A 391 9.24 2.62 4.87
N THR A 392 9.21 3.86 5.36
CA THR A 392 7.96 4.59 5.68
C THR A 392 7.14 4.85 4.41
N MET A 393 7.78 5.35 3.34
CA MET A 393 7.11 5.60 2.07
C MET A 393 6.48 4.33 1.47
N VAL A 394 7.22 3.21 1.47
CA VAL A 394 6.74 1.92 0.96
C VAL A 394 5.52 1.44 1.75
N SER A 395 5.55 1.56 3.08
CA SER A 395 4.43 1.19 3.95
C SER A 395 3.15 1.95 3.65
N GLU A 396 3.23 3.26 3.41
CA GLU A 396 2.05 4.08 3.09
C GLU A 396 1.37 3.63 1.78
N PHE A 397 2.14 3.30 0.73
CA PHE A 397 1.56 2.78 -0.52
C PHE A 397 0.89 1.41 -0.36
N PHE A 398 1.45 0.52 0.45
CA PHE A 398 0.81 -0.78 0.75
C PHE A 398 -0.44 -0.61 1.62
N LEU A 399 -0.39 0.26 2.64
CA LEU A 399 -1.55 0.61 3.46
C LEU A 399 -2.68 1.21 2.62
N MET A 400 -2.37 2.08 1.66
CA MET A 400 -3.35 2.62 0.72
C MET A 400 -4.03 1.53 -0.14
N CYS A 401 -3.27 0.52 -0.56
CA CYS A 401 -3.82 -0.63 -1.27
C CYS A 401 -4.79 -1.44 -0.37
N TYR A 402 -4.37 -1.74 0.86
CA TYR A 402 -5.21 -2.48 1.81
C TYR A 402 -6.45 -1.69 2.26
N LEU A 403 -6.31 -0.38 2.44
CA LEU A 403 -7.41 0.54 2.70
C LEU A 403 -8.43 0.48 1.57
N SER A 404 -7.98 0.61 0.33
CA SER A 404 -8.85 0.63 -0.85
C SER A 404 -9.59 -0.71 -1.04
N VAL A 405 -8.89 -1.83 -0.88
CA VAL A 405 -9.51 -3.17 -0.98
C VAL A 405 -10.57 -3.37 0.11
N ASN A 406 -10.26 -3.02 1.36
CA ASN A 406 -11.21 -3.15 2.47
C ASN A 406 -12.43 -2.24 2.29
N LEU A 407 -12.21 -0.98 1.89
CA LEU A 407 -13.26 0.01 1.66
C LEU A 407 -14.22 -0.45 0.56
N VAL A 408 -13.70 -0.98 -0.54
CA VAL A 408 -14.55 -1.44 -1.66
C VAL A 408 -15.33 -2.69 -1.26
N CYS A 409 -14.74 -3.64 -0.53
CA CYS A 409 -15.49 -4.81 -0.03
C CYS A 409 -16.66 -4.40 0.87
N ILE A 410 -16.51 -3.36 1.69
CA ILE A 410 -17.62 -2.79 2.49
C ILE A 410 -18.68 -2.19 1.57
N LEU A 411 -18.27 -1.30 0.67
CA LEU A 411 -19.19 -0.59 -0.22
C LEU A 411 -20.01 -1.56 -1.07
N GLN A 412 -19.39 -2.58 -1.66
CA GLN A 412 -20.10 -3.56 -2.48
C GLN A 412 -21.09 -4.40 -1.68
N THR A 413 -20.77 -4.71 -0.42
CA THR A 413 -21.68 -5.46 0.46
C THR A 413 -22.85 -4.60 0.91
N LEU A 414 -22.59 -3.34 1.32
CA LEU A 414 -23.63 -2.41 1.78
C LEU A 414 -24.54 -1.93 0.65
N LEU A 415 -24.01 -1.75 -0.55
CA LEU A 415 -24.77 -1.35 -1.74
C LEU A 415 -25.46 -2.52 -2.44
N HIS A 416 -25.33 -3.74 -1.92
CA HIS A 416 -25.89 -4.97 -2.50
C HIS A 416 -25.59 -5.12 -4.01
N GLU A 417 -24.31 -4.98 -4.38
CA GLU A 417 -23.91 -5.08 -5.78
C GLU A 417 -24.25 -6.49 -6.34
N PRO A 418 -24.95 -6.62 -7.49
CA PRO A 418 -25.45 -7.91 -7.98
C PRO A 418 -24.35 -8.96 -8.24
N SER A 419 -23.17 -8.49 -8.66
CA SER A 419 -21.98 -9.30 -8.96
C SER A 419 -21.18 -9.70 -7.71
N TRP A 420 -21.50 -9.13 -6.54
CA TRP A 420 -20.78 -9.37 -5.30
C TRP A 420 -21.48 -10.41 -4.42
N ARG A 421 -20.95 -11.65 -4.43
CA ARG A 421 -21.47 -12.79 -3.64
C ARG A 421 -20.32 -13.60 -3.03
N PRO A 422 -19.61 -13.07 -2.02
CA PRO A 422 -18.48 -13.74 -1.41
C PRO A 422 -18.93 -15.04 -0.73
N ARG A 423 -18.37 -16.19 -1.15
CA ARG A 423 -18.69 -17.52 -0.58
C ARG A 423 -17.86 -17.89 0.66
N PHE A 424 -16.99 -17.00 1.13
CA PHE A 424 -16.10 -17.31 2.25
C PHE A 424 -16.85 -17.26 3.58
N ARG A 425 -16.84 -18.38 4.34
CA ARG A 425 -17.65 -18.56 5.56
C ARG A 425 -17.39 -17.52 6.65
N PHE A 426 -16.15 -17.06 6.83
CA PHE A 426 -15.76 -16.12 7.89
C PHE A 426 -15.73 -14.66 7.44
N TYR A 427 -16.28 -14.36 6.25
CA TYR A 427 -16.38 -12.98 5.78
C TYR A 427 -17.59 -12.28 6.40
N HIS A 428 -17.36 -11.09 6.97
CA HIS A 428 -18.41 -10.17 7.38
C HIS A 428 -17.95 -8.73 7.10
N TRP A 429 -18.85 -7.83 6.70
CA TRP A 429 -18.51 -6.45 6.33
C TRP A 429 -17.84 -5.67 7.47
N LEU A 430 -18.20 -5.97 8.73
CA LEU A 430 -17.59 -5.37 9.92
C LEU A 430 -16.08 -5.65 10.02
N LEU A 431 -15.63 -6.84 9.58
CA LEU A 431 -14.20 -7.19 9.59
C LEU A 431 -13.42 -6.30 8.61
N SER A 432 -13.99 -6.03 7.44
CA SER A 432 -13.42 -5.09 6.48
C SER A 432 -13.46 -3.65 7.02
N LEU A 433 -14.51 -3.25 7.74
CA LEU A 433 -14.58 -1.93 8.38
C LEU A 433 -13.49 -1.73 9.44
N LEU A 434 -13.28 -2.73 10.29
CA LEU A 434 -12.16 -2.73 11.23
C LEU A 434 -10.82 -2.60 10.50
N GLY A 435 -10.66 -3.30 9.36
CA GLY A 435 -9.49 -3.17 8.50
C GLY A 435 -9.27 -1.74 7.98
N VAL A 436 -10.33 -1.06 7.54
CA VAL A 436 -10.28 0.36 7.10
C VAL A 436 -9.83 1.26 8.25
N ILE A 437 -10.45 1.12 9.42
CA ILE A 437 -10.14 1.95 10.61
C ILE A 437 -8.68 1.75 11.02
N VAL A 438 -8.21 0.51 11.09
CA VAL A 438 -6.82 0.18 11.46
C VAL A 438 -5.84 0.73 10.43
N CYS A 439 -6.12 0.60 9.12
CA CYS A 439 -5.25 1.15 8.09
C CYS A 439 -5.12 2.67 8.20
N ILE A 440 -6.25 3.40 8.31
CA ILE A 440 -6.23 4.87 8.44
C ILE A 440 -5.50 5.30 9.71
N ALA A 441 -5.77 4.63 10.84
CA ALA A 441 -5.10 4.95 12.11
C ALA A 441 -3.58 4.80 12.00
N ILE A 442 -3.12 3.69 11.42
CA ILE A 442 -1.68 3.43 11.26
C ILE A 442 -1.02 4.44 10.32
N MET A 443 -1.66 4.76 9.18
CA MET A 443 -1.14 5.77 8.24
C MET A 443 -0.93 7.13 8.91
N LEU A 444 -1.91 7.58 9.71
CA LEU A 444 -1.82 8.87 10.40
C LEU A 444 -0.79 8.88 11.54
N ILE A 445 -0.63 7.75 12.25
CA ILE A 445 0.36 7.61 13.33
C ILE A 445 1.79 7.55 12.76
N SER A 446 1.97 6.88 11.62
CA SER A 446 3.26 6.72 10.93
C SER A 446 3.78 8.06 10.43
N SER A 447 3.07 8.67 9.48
CA SER A 447 3.43 9.98 8.95
C SER A 447 2.22 10.61 8.27
N TRP A 448 1.55 11.52 8.99
CA TRP A 448 0.34 12.17 8.48
C TRP A 448 0.57 12.93 7.16
N TYR A 449 1.76 13.52 6.95
CA TYR A 449 2.06 14.28 5.73
C TYR A 449 2.32 13.37 4.52
N ILE A 450 3.07 12.27 4.68
CA ILE A 450 3.26 11.28 3.60
C ILE A 450 1.95 10.56 3.31
N ALA A 451 1.16 10.25 4.34
CA ALA A 451 -0.16 9.67 4.22
C ALA A 451 -1.08 10.54 3.36
N LEU A 452 -1.17 11.85 3.63
CA LEU A 452 -1.98 12.78 2.83
C LEU A 452 -1.54 12.85 1.37
N ILE A 453 -0.23 12.88 1.11
CA ILE A 453 0.31 12.87 -0.26
C ILE A 453 -0.07 11.57 -0.98
N SER A 454 0.09 10.42 -0.33
CA SER A 454 -0.24 9.11 -0.91
C SER A 454 -1.74 8.96 -1.21
N LEU A 455 -2.59 9.50 -0.32
CA LEU A 455 -4.04 9.49 -0.47
C LEU A 455 -4.48 10.42 -1.61
N ALA A 456 -3.89 11.61 -1.72
CA ALA A 456 -4.13 12.52 -2.83
C ALA A 456 -3.77 11.88 -4.18
N ILE A 457 -2.61 11.21 -4.28
CA ILE A 457 -2.21 10.47 -5.48
C ILE A 457 -3.24 9.38 -5.81
N GLY A 458 -3.68 8.60 -4.81
CA GLY A 458 -4.68 7.55 -5.01
C GLY A 458 -6.02 8.07 -5.54
N VAL A 459 -6.51 9.19 -4.99
CA VAL A 459 -7.76 9.83 -5.44
C VAL A 459 -7.62 10.38 -6.87
N ILE A 460 -6.51 11.03 -7.20
CA ILE A 460 -6.26 11.55 -8.55
C ILE A 460 -6.23 10.42 -9.58
N VAL A 461 -5.53 9.32 -9.27
CA VAL A 461 -5.48 8.14 -10.15
C VAL A 461 -6.88 7.54 -10.35
N TYR A 462 -7.67 7.42 -9.28
CA TYR A 462 -9.03 6.92 -9.36
C TYR A 462 -9.94 7.80 -10.24
N ILE A 463 -9.93 9.12 -10.03
CA ILE A 463 -10.72 10.07 -10.82
C ILE A 463 -10.31 10.02 -12.29
N TYR A 464 -9.02 9.98 -12.57
CA TYR A 464 -8.51 9.89 -13.94
C TYR A 464 -8.97 8.62 -14.66
N ILE A 465 -8.89 7.48 -13.98
CA ILE A 465 -9.34 6.19 -14.53
C ILE A 465 -10.84 6.23 -14.80
N TRP A 466 -11.63 6.77 -13.87
CA TRP A 466 -13.08 6.88 -14.04
C TRP A 466 -13.44 7.76 -15.24
N TYR A 467 -12.75 8.89 -15.41
CA TYR A 467 -12.89 9.76 -16.57
C TYR A 467 -12.52 9.06 -17.90
N ALA A 468 -11.38 8.37 -17.93
CA ALA A 468 -10.93 7.65 -19.12
C ALA A 468 -11.88 6.51 -19.51
N GLY A 469 -12.45 5.80 -18.52
CA GLY A 469 -13.46 4.76 -18.73
C GLY A 469 -14.73 5.32 -19.37
N ALA A 470 -15.27 6.41 -18.84
CA ALA A 470 -16.47 7.06 -19.39
C ALA A 470 -16.26 7.55 -20.83
N ASN A 471 -15.09 8.11 -21.14
CA ASN A 471 -14.76 8.56 -22.49
C ASN A 471 -14.69 7.39 -23.50
N LYS A 472 -14.26 6.20 -23.05
CA LYS A 472 -14.17 5.00 -23.90
C LYS A 472 -15.55 4.37 -24.13
N GLU A 473 -16.40 4.33 -23.11
CA GLU A 473 -17.75 3.74 -23.20
C GLU A 473 -18.71 4.63 -24.00
N TRP A 474 -18.68 5.94 -23.77
CA TRP A 474 -19.68 6.87 -24.31
C TRP A 474 -19.16 7.83 -25.39
N GLY A 475 -17.85 7.82 -25.68
CA GLY A 475 -17.24 8.71 -26.68
C GLY A 475 -17.05 10.18 -26.25
N GLU A 476 -17.67 10.59 -25.13
CA GLU A 476 -17.49 11.91 -24.52
C GLU A 476 -17.19 11.75 -23.02
N GLY A 477 -16.04 12.23 -22.54
CA GLY A 477 -15.58 12.02 -21.16
C GLY A 477 -16.55 12.58 -20.09
N LEU A 478 -16.73 13.90 -20.02
CA LEU A 478 -17.55 14.53 -18.96
C LEU A 478 -19.06 14.26 -19.13
N LYS A 479 -19.56 14.20 -20.36
CA LYS A 479 -20.97 13.90 -20.63
C LYS A 479 -21.31 12.41 -20.52
N GLY A 480 -20.32 11.52 -20.64
CA GLY A 480 -20.48 10.08 -20.43
C GLY A 480 -20.65 9.70 -18.97
N LEU A 481 -20.09 10.47 -18.02
CA LEU A 481 -20.20 10.19 -16.58
C LEU A 481 -21.65 10.12 -16.08
N PRO A 482 -22.53 11.12 -16.30
CA PRO A 482 -23.92 11.02 -15.87
C PRO A 482 -24.65 9.85 -16.54
N MET A 483 -24.28 9.49 -17.78
CA MET A 483 -24.87 8.35 -18.48
C MET A 483 -24.48 7.00 -17.86
N SER A 484 -23.21 6.81 -17.48
CA SER A 484 -22.77 5.63 -16.72
C SER A 484 -23.49 5.54 -15.36
N ILE A 485 -23.63 6.67 -14.65
CA ILE A 485 -24.34 6.71 -13.36
C ILE A 485 -25.81 6.35 -13.55
N ALA A 486 -26.48 6.91 -14.57
CA ALA A 486 -27.87 6.62 -14.88
C ALA A 486 -28.08 5.14 -15.21
N HIS A 487 -27.21 4.54 -16.03
CA HIS A 487 -27.28 3.11 -16.36
C HIS A 487 -27.14 2.21 -15.12
N VAL A 488 -26.18 2.50 -14.24
CA VAL A 488 -26.01 1.75 -12.98
C VAL A 488 -27.19 1.96 -12.05
N ALA A 489 -27.74 3.17 -11.96
CA ALA A 489 -28.91 3.44 -11.13
C ALA A 489 -30.16 2.72 -11.62
N LEU A 490 -30.40 2.73 -12.94
CA LEU A 490 -31.55 2.07 -13.57
C LEU A 490 -31.46 0.54 -13.48
N SER A 491 -30.28 -0.06 -13.69
CA SER A 491 -30.10 -1.52 -13.55
C SER A 491 -30.25 -2.03 -12.12
N ARG A 492 -30.11 -1.15 -11.13
CA ARG A 492 -30.36 -1.44 -9.70
C ARG A 492 -31.82 -1.23 -9.29
N LEU A 493 -32.65 -0.61 -10.12
CA LEU A 493 -34.06 -0.49 -9.80
C LEU A 493 -34.73 -1.86 -9.94
N ASP A 494 -35.36 -2.33 -8.86
CA ASP A 494 -36.18 -3.54 -8.88
C ASP A 494 -37.48 -3.31 -9.69
N ASP A 495 -37.80 -4.23 -10.61
CA ASP A 495 -39.06 -4.22 -11.39
C ASP A 495 -40.29 -4.67 -10.58
N ARG A 496 -40.15 -4.87 -9.27
CA ARG A 496 -41.23 -5.38 -8.43
C ARG A 496 -42.38 -4.38 -8.37
N PRO A 497 -43.65 -4.84 -8.37
CA PRO A 497 -44.79 -3.95 -8.22
C PRO A 497 -44.68 -3.20 -6.87
N MET A 498 -44.86 -1.88 -6.92
CA MET A 498 -44.79 -1.07 -5.70
C MET A 498 -45.86 -1.51 -4.72
N HIS A 499 -45.48 -1.73 -3.46
CA HIS A 499 -46.46 -2.01 -2.41
C HIS A 499 -47.40 -0.81 -2.21
N THR A 500 -48.68 -1.10 -1.97
CA THR A 500 -49.74 -0.10 -1.80
C THR A 500 -49.42 0.96 -0.73
N LYS A 501 -48.68 0.59 0.32
CA LYS A 501 -48.24 1.51 1.39
C LYS A 501 -47.25 2.59 0.94
N ASN A 502 -46.47 2.33 -0.11
CA ASN A 502 -45.40 3.21 -0.60
C ASN A 502 -45.70 3.80 -1.98
N PHE A 503 -46.97 3.80 -2.39
CA PHE A 503 -47.35 4.35 -3.68
C PHE A 503 -46.95 5.83 -3.80
N ARG A 504 -46.31 6.17 -4.92
CA ARG A 504 -45.98 7.53 -5.33
C ARG A 504 -46.35 7.67 -6.82
N PRO A 505 -47.15 8.68 -7.20
CA PRO A 505 -47.59 8.82 -8.59
C PRO A 505 -46.40 9.19 -9.47
N GLN A 506 -46.14 8.38 -10.51
CA GLN A 506 -45.20 8.64 -11.59
C GLN A 506 -46.04 8.82 -12.86
N ILE A 507 -45.96 9.99 -13.48
CA ILE A 507 -47.05 10.45 -14.36
C ILE A 507 -46.64 10.36 -15.82
N LEU A 508 -47.50 9.78 -16.64
CA LEU A 508 -47.46 9.84 -18.10
C LEU A 508 -48.58 10.77 -18.58
N ALA A 509 -48.26 12.04 -18.84
CA ALA A 509 -49.26 13.02 -19.23
C ALA A 509 -49.38 13.10 -20.76
N PHE A 510 -50.57 12.79 -21.28
CA PHE A 510 -50.86 12.98 -22.69
C PHE A 510 -51.20 14.43 -22.99
N ILE A 511 -50.47 15.04 -23.94
CA ILE A 511 -50.69 16.41 -24.37
C ILE A 511 -51.13 16.41 -25.82
N LYS A 512 -52.25 17.10 -26.10
CA LYS A 512 -52.69 17.34 -27.46
C LYS A 512 -52.08 18.65 -27.97
N CYS A 513 -51.26 18.53 -29.00
CA CYS A 513 -50.63 19.66 -29.68
C CYS A 513 -51.31 19.89 -31.03
N ILE A 514 -51.68 21.13 -31.31
CA ILE A 514 -52.30 21.56 -32.56
C ILE A 514 -51.28 22.45 -33.28
N TYR A 515 -51.09 22.21 -34.57
CA TYR A 515 -50.29 23.10 -35.41
C TYR A 515 -51.16 24.23 -35.93
N ASN A 516 -50.83 25.47 -35.59
CA ASN A 516 -51.53 26.64 -36.09
C ASN A 516 -50.85 27.12 -37.38
N GLU A 517 -51.46 26.83 -38.53
CA GLU A 517 -50.94 27.18 -39.86
C GLU A 517 -50.76 28.69 -40.04
N ASN A 518 -51.64 29.50 -39.44
CA ASN A 518 -51.62 30.96 -39.57
C ASN A 518 -50.44 31.62 -38.83
N GLN A 519 -49.93 30.98 -37.78
CA GLN A 519 -48.84 31.51 -36.94
C GLN A 519 -47.55 30.69 -37.08
N HIS A 520 -47.56 29.65 -37.92
CA HIS A 520 -46.48 28.67 -38.07
C HIS A 520 -45.93 28.17 -36.73
N ARG A 521 -46.80 27.96 -35.73
CA ARG A 521 -46.41 27.56 -34.37
C ARG A 521 -47.28 26.42 -33.85
N TRP A 522 -46.63 25.56 -33.08
CA TRP A 522 -47.32 24.57 -32.25
C TRP A 522 -47.97 25.26 -31.06
N MET A 523 -49.19 24.83 -30.74
CA MET A 523 -49.92 25.28 -29.55
C MET A 523 -50.45 24.06 -28.81
N ILE A 524 -50.32 24.08 -27.49
CA ILE A 524 -50.90 23.07 -26.61
C ILE A 524 -52.37 23.42 -26.39
N GLU A 525 -53.29 22.49 -26.67
CA GLU A 525 -54.74 22.75 -26.53
C GLU A 525 -55.14 22.99 -25.07
N HIS A 526 -54.47 22.34 -24.13
CA HIS A 526 -54.74 22.42 -22.69
C HIS A 526 -53.47 22.73 -21.89
N GLU A 527 -53.00 23.97 -21.96
CA GLU A 527 -51.77 24.44 -21.29
C GLU A 527 -51.83 24.27 -19.76
N LYS A 528 -53.00 24.47 -19.14
CA LYS A 528 -53.21 24.31 -17.69
C LYS A 528 -52.87 22.92 -17.13
N VAL A 529 -52.80 21.90 -17.99
CA VAL A 529 -52.37 20.56 -17.58
C VAL A 529 -50.90 20.60 -17.11
N LEU A 530 -50.05 21.39 -17.75
CA LEU A 530 -48.65 21.56 -17.35
C LEU A 530 -48.53 22.21 -15.97
N ASP A 531 -49.33 23.24 -15.69
CA ASP A 531 -49.38 23.88 -14.38
C ASP A 531 -49.84 22.91 -13.29
N LEU A 532 -50.85 22.10 -13.59
CA LEU A 532 -51.34 21.06 -12.67
C LEU A 532 -50.26 20.02 -12.37
N LEU A 533 -49.52 19.56 -13.39
CA LEU A 533 -48.43 18.59 -13.22
C LEU A 533 -47.29 19.18 -12.36
N SER A 534 -46.95 20.44 -12.61
CA SER A 534 -45.96 21.18 -11.84
C SER A 534 -46.36 21.27 -10.36
N GLN A 535 -47.62 21.62 -10.08
CA GLN A 535 -48.17 21.69 -8.72
C GLN A 535 -48.25 20.32 -8.03
N LEU A 536 -48.72 19.29 -8.74
CA LEU A 536 -48.93 17.97 -8.17
C LEU A 536 -47.61 17.29 -7.76
N LYS A 537 -46.54 17.53 -8.54
CA LYS A 537 -45.24 16.90 -8.32
C LYS A 537 -44.24 17.79 -7.62
N ALA A 538 -44.46 19.11 -7.60
CA ALA A 538 -43.59 20.11 -6.99
C ALA A 538 -42.09 19.87 -7.33
N GLY A 539 -41.80 19.56 -8.59
CA GLY A 539 -40.46 19.29 -9.11
C GLY A 539 -39.85 17.91 -8.75
N LYS A 540 -40.59 17.00 -8.11
CA LYS A 540 -40.09 15.70 -7.62
C LYS A 540 -40.72 14.50 -8.33
N GLY A 541 -39.88 13.49 -8.59
CA GLY A 541 -40.26 12.22 -9.22
C GLY A 541 -40.42 12.31 -10.74
N LEU A 542 -40.92 11.25 -11.35
CA LEU A 542 -41.00 11.09 -12.80
C LEU A 542 -42.27 11.72 -13.37
N ILE A 543 -42.08 12.52 -14.41
CA ILE A 543 -43.11 13.05 -15.30
C ILE A 543 -42.63 12.79 -16.72
N ILE A 544 -43.44 12.13 -17.54
CA ILE A 544 -43.21 11.93 -18.97
C ILE A 544 -44.35 12.63 -19.71
N LEU A 545 -44.03 13.63 -20.52
CA LEU A 545 -44.98 14.26 -21.43
C LEU A 545 -44.99 13.48 -22.73
N ALA A 546 -46.18 13.00 -23.12
CA ALA A 546 -46.35 12.11 -24.24
C ALA A 546 -47.31 12.70 -25.27
N THR A 547 -46.93 12.67 -26.55
CA THR A 547 -47.78 13.16 -27.64
C THR A 547 -47.72 12.21 -28.84
N VAL A 548 -48.84 12.09 -29.56
CA VAL A 548 -48.95 11.21 -30.75
C VAL A 548 -49.27 12.05 -31.97
N ILE A 549 -48.45 11.92 -33.01
CA ILE A 549 -48.66 12.56 -34.31
C ILE A 549 -49.20 11.50 -35.27
N GLN A 550 -50.34 11.78 -35.89
CA GLN A 550 -50.93 10.88 -36.88
C GLN A 550 -50.17 10.96 -38.21
N GLY A 551 -49.66 9.84 -38.74
CA GLY A 551 -49.02 9.76 -40.06
C GLY A 551 -47.93 8.70 -40.15
N LYS A 552 -47.18 8.72 -41.26
CA LYS A 552 -45.99 7.88 -41.47
C LYS A 552 -44.75 8.57 -40.87
N TYR A 553 -43.90 7.79 -40.22
CA TYR A 553 -42.69 8.31 -39.55
C TYR A 553 -41.73 9.01 -40.52
N ASP A 554 -41.49 8.43 -41.70
CA ASP A 554 -40.52 8.95 -42.67
C ASP A 554 -40.85 10.38 -43.13
N GLU A 555 -42.14 10.69 -43.30
CA GLU A 555 -42.61 12.01 -43.74
C GLU A 555 -42.64 13.04 -42.60
N LYS A 556 -42.80 12.58 -41.34
CA LYS A 556 -43.04 13.44 -40.18
C LYS A 556 -41.93 13.45 -39.14
N ARG A 557 -40.75 12.91 -39.47
CA ARG A 557 -39.60 12.85 -38.57
C ARG A 557 -39.18 14.25 -38.10
N ASP A 558 -38.97 15.18 -39.03
CA ASP A 558 -38.53 16.55 -38.70
C ASP A 558 -39.57 17.29 -37.86
N ILE A 559 -40.84 17.05 -38.16
CA ILE A 559 -41.98 17.60 -37.41
C ILE A 559 -41.98 17.07 -35.97
N ALA A 560 -41.71 15.78 -35.78
CA ALA A 560 -41.63 15.17 -34.46
C ALA A 560 -40.45 15.72 -33.63
N GLU A 561 -39.28 15.95 -34.26
CA GLU A 561 -38.13 16.57 -33.60
C GLU A 561 -38.40 18.03 -33.20
N GLN A 562 -39.01 18.83 -34.09
CA GLN A 562 -39.43 20.21 -33.79
C GLN A 562 -40.42 20.27 -32.62
N LEU A 563 -41.43 19.37 -32.62
CA LEU A 563 -42.42 19.29 -31.56
C LEU A 563 -41.78 18.87 -30.23
N ARG A 564 -40.78 17.98 -30.25
CA ARG A 564 -40.01 17.59 -29.07
C ARG A 564 -39.23 18.77 -28.47
N HIS A 565 -38.62 19.61 -29.32
CA HIS A 565 -37.95 20.83 -28.88
C HIS A 565 -38.94 21.84 -28.29
N TYR A 566 -40.08 22.05 -28.94
CA TYR A 566 -41.14 22.93 -28.45
C TYR A 566 -41.66 22.48 -27.07
N LEU A 567 -41.97 21.20 -26.88
CA LEU A 567 -42.41 20.68 -25.57
C LEU A 567 -41.34 20.87 -24.50
N LYS A 568 -40.06 20.79 -24.85
CA LYS A 568 -38.94 21.01 -23.92
C LYS A 568 -38.89 22.45 -23.44
N GLU A 569 -39.11 23.41 -24.33
CA GLU A 569 -39.23 24.83 -23.95
C GLU A 569 -40.43 25.05 -23.03
N GLN A 570 -41.60 24.46 -23.34
CA GLN A 570 -42.79 24.59 -22.50
C GLN A 570 -42.60 24.00 -21.10
N MET A 571 -41.90 22.87 -20.97
CA MET A 571 -41.57 22.30 -19.67
C MET A 571 -40.73 23.24 -18.79
N ILE A 572 -39.78 23.95 -19.41
CA ILE A 572 -38.95 24.93 -18.70
C ILE A 572 -39.80 26.12 -18.26
N THR A 573 -40.68 26.62 -19.13
CA THR A 573 -41.59 27.75 -18.83
C THR A 573 -42.52 27.43 -17.65
N HIS A 574 -43.09 26.23 -17.60
CA HIS A 574 -44.01 25.80 -16.54
C HIS A 574 -43.31 25.20 -15.30
N GLN A 575 -41.99 25.39 -15.16
CA GLN A 575 -41.20 24.93 -14.01
C GLN A 575 -41.29 23.42 -13.75
N ILE A 576 -41.19 22.62 -14.80
CA ILE A 576 -41.08 21.15 -14.72
C ILE A 576 -39.62 20.77 -15.03
N PRO A 577 -38.67 20.93 -14.08
CA PRO A 577 -37.23 20.82 -14.37
C PRO A 577 -36.75 19.40 -14.66
N ASN A 578 -37.48 18.37 -14.18
CA ASN A 578 -37.00 16.98 -14.12
C ASN A 578 -37.88 15.98 -14.91
N GLY A 579 -38.58 16.43 -15.96
CA GLY A 579 -39.43 15.55 -16.76
C GLY A 579 -38.81 15.16 -18.11
N PHE A 580 -39.39 14.14 -18.73
CA PHE A 580 -38.99 13.59 -20.03
C PHE A 580 -40.08 13.82 -21.07
N ILE A 581 -39.72 13.75 -22.35
CA ILE A 581 -40.64 13.97 -23.47
C ILE A 581 -40.54 12.81 -24.44
N ASP A 582 -41.69 12.21 -24.73
CA ASP A 582 -41.87 11.18 -25.76
C ASP A 582 -42.86 11.67 -26.83
N VAL A 583 -42.41 11.68 -28.08
CA VAL A 583 -43.21 12.02 -29.25
C VAL A 583 -43.24 10.80 -30.16
N LEU A 584 -44.42 10.23 -30.37
CA LEU A 584 -44.60 9.04 -31.20
C LEU A 584 -45.34 9.42 -32.49
N VAL A 585 -44.86 8.93 -33.64
CA VAL A 585 -45.58 9.02 -34.91
C VAL A 585 -46.25 7.67 -35.18
N ALA A 586 -47.56 7.67 -35.34
CA ALA A 586 -48.35 6.45 -35.57
C ALA A 586 -49.44 6.68 -36.63
N ASN A 587 -49.83 5.63 -37.35
CA ASN A 587 -50.91 5.73 -38.36
C ASN A 587 -52.27 6.09 -37.72
N ASN A 588 -52.52 5.54 -36.53
CA ASN A 588 -53.71 5.80 -35.73
C ASN A 588 -53.29 6.38 -34.37
N ILE A 589 -54.03 7.39 -33.92
CA ILE A 589 -53.78 8.04 -32.62
C ILE A 589 -54.00 7.04 -31.47
N TYR A 590 -55.06 6.23 -31.54
CA TYR A 590 -55.38 5.22 -30.53
C TYR A 590 -54.28 4.19 -30.35
N ASP A 591 -53.76 3.64 -31.45
CA ASP A 591 -52.67 2.66 -31.41
C ASP A 591 -51.38 3.28 -30.85
N GLY A 592 -51.14 4.56 -31.16
CA GLY A 592 -50.01 5.31 -30.61
C GLY A 592 -50.11 5.56 -29.10
N ILE A 593 -51.30 5.94 -28.60
CA ILE A 593 -51.55 6.12 -27.16
C ILE A 593 -51.37 4.80 -26.42
N ASN A 594 -51.95 3.71 -26.95
CA ASN A 594 -51.83 2.38 -26.36
C ASN A 594 -50.36 1.92 -26.32
N SER A 595 -49.60 2.21 -27.37
CA SER A 595 -48.16 1.92 -27.41
C SER A 595 -47.41 2.69 -26.32
N LEU A 596 -47.62 4.01 -26.20
CA LEU A 596 -46.95 4.85 -25.19
C LEU A 596 -47.30 4.45 -23.75
N MET A 597 -48.56 4.04 -23.49
CA MET A 597 -48.96 3.55 -22.18
C MET A 597 -48.17 2.31 -21.75
N GLN A 598 -47.78 1.46 -22.70
CA GLN A 598 -47.10 0.19 -22.41
C GLN A 598 -45.58 0.29 -22.45
N THR A 599 -45.02 1.17 -23.30
CA THR A 599 -43.58 1.20 -23.59
C THR A 599 -42.82 2.36 -22.98
N SER A 600 -43.51 3.33 -22.34
CA SER A 600 -42.84 4.47 -21.73
C SER A 600 -42.02 4.09 -20.49
N GLY A 601 -40.80 4.64 -20.39
CA GLY A 601 -39.86 4.37 -19.31
C GLY A 601 -38.81 3.29 -19.62
N VAL A 602 -37.96 3.00 -18.63
CA VAL A 602 -36.88 2.00 -18.74
C VAL A 602 -36.82 1.15 -17.47
N GLY A 603 -37.13 -0.14 -17.59
CA GLY A 603 -37.17 -1.07 -16.45
C GLY A 603 -38.11 -0.59 -15.34
N GLY A 604 -37.60 -0.54 -14.10
CA GLY A 604 -38.36 -0.10 -12.93
C GLY A 604 -38.66 1.40 -12.93
N PHE A 605 -37.99 2.18 -13.78
CA PHE A 605 -38.22 3.62 -13.93
C PHE A 605 -39.27 3.87 -15.02
N ARG A 606 -40.53 3.63 -14.68
CA ARG A 606 -41.70 3.74 -15.57
C ARG A 606 -42.84 4.53 -14.93
N PRO A 607 -43.73 5.14 -15.73
CA PRO A 607 -44.93 5.76 -15.20
C PRO A 607 -45.88 4.70 -14.63
N ASN A 608 -46.71 5.10 -13.67
CA ASN A 608 -47.73 4.26 -13.03
C ASN A 608 -49.10 4.94 -12.95
N THR A 609 -49.18 6.20 -13.36
CA THR A 609 -50.38 7.04 -13.40
C THR A 609 -50.40 7.72 -14.75
N VAL A 610 -51.55 7.75 -15.42
CA VAL A 610 -51.76 8.45 -16.69
C VAL A 610 -52.63 9.67 -16.44
#